data_AF-A0A6P0Q6G5-F1
#
_entry.id   AF-A0A6P0Q6G5-F1
#
_cell.length_a   1.000
_cell.length_b   1.000
_cell.length_c   1.000
_cell.angle_alpha   90.00
_cell.angle_beta   90.00
_cell.angle_gamma   90.00
#
_symmetry.space_group_name_H-M   'P 1'
#
loop_
_entity.id
_entity.type
_entity.pdbx_description
1 polymer ?
#
loop_
_entity_poly.entity_id
_entity_poly.type
_entity_poly.pdbx_seq_one_letter_code
_entity_poly.pdbx_strand_id
1 'polypeptide(L)'
;SLALVGRQNGLSAEEQNNGIDAFSESYLDTMASYRGNDRELETYFTKDNTYGKLDDFLEGVEASESRQKMLKKWTELDPNQRRFNLSKVKLGKPTASERQDIENAIADYQKTLTKKFKYDKNYFRVKDIAQRLLAGTGSLGIPRYYLLIEGETSSQDDDRILDIKFQSSPTAYDYLSQQEREKYDKNFNNEGQRHALAYRALTKHTDNHLGWMKLGDGYYSVRERSPFKETFDITELTKEKRFVKLAEQWGQVLATAHARADKDFDAALVPYSIDKQVDELTDGRHKEFRQLVREVALTYADQVEKDYGYFLEKLKPNSCSSGTCD
;
A
#
# COMPACT_ATOMS: atom_id res chain seq x y z
N SER A 1 5.28 -10.22 -6.26
CA SER A 1 6.25 -11.33 -6.16
C SER A 1 7.19 -11.22 -7.35
N LEU A 2 8.50 -11.13 -7.13
CA LEU A 2 9.50 -11.09 -8.21
C LEU A 2 9.51 -12.40 -9.02
N ALA A 3 9.41 -13.54 -8.34
CA ALA A 3 9.36 -14.86 -8.98
C ALA A 3 8.18 -14.99 -9.97
N LEU A 4 6.97 -14.64 -9.53
CA LEU A 4 5.77 -14.70 -10.41
C LEU A 4 5.87 -13.73 -11.58
N VAL A 5 6.43 -12.53 -11.38
CA VAL A 5 6.68 -11.57 -12.47
C VAL A 5 7.66 -12.16 -13.49
N GLY A 6 8.76 -12.77 -13.03
CA GLY A 6 9.73 -13.40 -13.92
C GLY A 6 9.14 -14.56 -14.72
N ARG A 7 8.34 -15.43 -14.08
CA ARG A 7 7.61 -16.52 -14.76
C ARG A 7 6.64 -15.99 -15.81
N GLN A 8 5.81 -15.02 -15.44
CA GLN A 8 4.81 -14.42 -16.32
C GLN A 8 5.45 -13.77 -17.56
N ASN A 9 6.65 -13.23 -17.42
CA ASN A 9 7.38 -12.57 -18.51
C ASN A 9 8.33 -13.52 -19.28
N GLY A 10 8.32 -14.81 -18.98
CA GLY A 10 9.12 -15.81 -19.70
C GLY A 10 10.62 -15.77 -19.39
N LEU A 11 11.02 -15.19 -18.24
CA LEU A 11 12.42 -15.23 -17.80
C LEU A 11 12.81 -16.65 -17.38
N SER A 12 14.03 -17.06 -17.73
CA SER A 12 14.61 -18.33 -17.30
C SER A 12 14.77 -18.40 -15.77
N ALA A 13 14.95 -19.60 -15.24
CA ALA A 13 15.19 -19.79 -13.80
C ALA A 13 16.44 -19.04 -13.31
N GLU A 14 17.48 -18.96 -14.15
CA GLU A 14 18.68 -18.19 -13.84
C GLU A 14 18.41 -16.68 -13.77
N GLU A 15 17.69 -16.12 -14.74
CA GLU A 15 17.31 -14.70 -14.73
C GLU A 15 16.39 -14.34 -13.56
N GLN A 16 15.47 -15.25 -13.19
CA GLN A 16 14.63 -15.11 -11.99
C GLN A 16 15.49 -15.08 -10.72
N ASN A 17 16.46 -15.99 -10.61
CA ASN A 17 17.41 -16.05 -9.50
C ASN A 17 18.22 -14.75 -9.41
N ASN A 18 18.74 -14.26 -10.53
CA ASN A 18 19.55 -13.04 -10.57
C ASN A 18 18.76 -11.82 -10.13
N GLY A 19 17.48 -11.70 -10.50
CA GLY A 19 16.62 -10.62 -10.00
C GLY A 19 16.32 -10.71 -8.50
N ILE A 20 16.04 -11.90 -7.97
CA ILE A 20 15.82 -12.09 -6.52
C ILE A 20 17.10 -11.83 -5.73
N ASP A 21 18.24 -12.29 -6.23
CA ASP A 21 19.55 -12.07 -5.64
C ASP A 21 19.91 -10.58 -5.65
N ALA A 22 19.62 -9.85 -6.73
CA ALA A 22 19.88 -8.42 -6.81
C ALA A 22 18.98 -7.59 -5.88
N PHE A 23 17.69 -7.94 -5.76
CA PHE A 23 16.80 -7.36 -4.76
C PHE A 23 17.33 -7.56 -3.34
N SER A 24 17.76 -8.79 -3.04
CA SER A 24 18.20 -9.19 -1.71
C SER A 24 19.55 -8.55 -1.35
N GLU A 25 20.51 -8.54 -2.27
CA GLU A 25 21.80 -7.85 -2.07
C GLU A 25 21.57 -6.36 -1.84
N SER A 26 20.79 -5.72 -2.72
CA SER A 26 20.55 -4.29 -2.61
C SER A 26 19.79 -3.91 -1.34
N TYR A 27 18.94 -4.80 -0.81
CA TYR A 27 18.31 -4.63 0.50
C TYR A 27 19.35 -4.62 1.63
N LEU A 28 20.27 -5.59 1.63
CA LEU A 28 21.33 -5.70 2.65
C LEU A 28 22.31 -4.51 2.57
N ASP A 29 22.77 -4.16 1.38
CA ASP A 29 23.67 -3.02 1.16
C ASP A 29 23.03 -1.71 1.65
N THR A 30 21.72 -1.54 1.42
CA THR A 30 20.99 -0.38 1.89
C THR A 30 20.89 -0.34 3.42
N MET A 31 20.60 -1.48 4.07
CA MET A 31 20.60 -1.58 5.53
C MET A 31 21.98 -1.26 6.12
N ALA A 32 23.04 -1.85 5.57
CA ALA A 32 24.41 -1.56 5.97
C ALA A 32 24.74 -0.06 5.80
N SER A 33 24.23 0.59 4.76
CA SER A 33 24.46 2.01 4.49
C SER A 33 23.79 2.97 5.48
N TYR A 34 22.69 2.53 6.12
CA TYR A 34 22.00 3.28 7.18
C TYR A 34 22.59 3.02 8.56
N ARG A 35 23.35 1.93 8.73
CA ARG A 35 23.98 1.60 10.01
C ARG A 35 24.72 2.80 10.61
N GLY A 36 24.24 3.21 11.78
CA GLY A 36 24.85 4.26 12.59
C GLY A 36 24.68 5.69 12.05
N ASN A 37 23.68 5.93 11.20
CA ASN A 37 23.29 7.26 10.73
C ASN A 37 21.79 7.34 10.44
N ASP A 38 21.27 8.56 10.21
CA ASP A 38 19.82 8.80 10.06
C ASP A 38 19.41 9.08 8.59
N ARG A 39 20.18 8.59 7.60
CA ARG A 39 19.96 8.96 6.18
C ARG A 39 18.62 8.43 5.67
N GLU A 40 18.10 7.34 6.21
CA GLU A 40 16.81 6.75 5.86
C GLU A 40 15.64 7.69 6.11
N LEU A 41 15.74 8.57 7.11
CA LEU A 41 14.75 9.64 7.37
C LEU A 41 14.68 10.62 6.20
N GLU A 42 15.82 10.87 5.54
CA GLU A 42 15.93 11.82 4.44
C GLU A 42 15.87 11.19 3.05
N THR A 43 16.07 9.88 2.90
CA THR A 43 15.97 9.20 1.61
C THR A 43 14.53 9.21 1.09
N TYR A 44 14.32 9.44 -0.20
CA TYR A 44 13.07 9.17 -0.92
C TYR A 44 13.39 9.01 -2.42
N PHE A 45 12.51 8.36 -3.16
CA PHE A 45 12.75 7.95 -4.55
C PHE A 45 11.93 8.82 -5.50
N THR A 46 12.60 9.38 -6.51
CA THR A 46 12.09 10.34 -7.49
C THR A 46 12.67 10.03 -8.85
N LYS A 47 12.10 10.60 -9.93
CA LYS A 47 12.67 10.44 -11.28
C LYS A 47 14.16 10.83 -11.36
N ASP A 48 14.63 11.77 -10.53
CA ASP A 48 15.99 12.30 -10.57
C ASP A 48 17.04 11.41 -9.88
N ASN A 49 16.61 10.49 -9.01
CA ASN A 49 17.51 9.60 -8.25
C ASN A 49 17.18 8.11 -8.39
N THR A 50 16.18 7.77 -9.20
CA THR A 50 15.93 6.41 -9.70
C THR A 50 16.52 6.23 -11.09
N TYR A 51 16.52 5.00 -11.60
CA TYR A 51 17.09 4.71 -12.91
C TYR A 51 16.38 3.60 -13.69
N GLY A 52 16.62 3.58 -15.00
CA GLY A 52 16.31 2.46 -15.88
C GLY A 52 14.89 2.49 -16.41
N LYS A 53 13.94 1.93 -15.67
CA LYS A 53 12.50 1.99 -16.01
C LYS A 53 11.67 2.67 -14.94
N LEU A 54 12.22 2.80 -13.74
CA LEU A 54 11.53 3.44 -12.64
C LEU A 54 11.51 4.96 -12.80
N ASP A 55 12.61 5.55 -13.27
CA ASP A 55 12.73 6.96 -13.66
C ASP A 55 11.73 7.33 -14.77
N ASP A 56 11.73 6.58 -15.88
CA ASP A 56 10.78 6.73 -16.99
C ASP A 56 9.32 6.71 -16.47
N PHE A 57 9.02 5.75 -15.60
CA PHE A 57 7.69 5.60 -15.02
C PHE A 57 7.32 6.79 -14.13
N LEU A 58 8.21 7.22 -13.24
CA LEU A 58 7.96 8.32 -12.32
C LEU A 58 7.81 9.65 -13.08
N GLU A 59 8.62 9.89 -14.10
CA GLU A 59 8.48 11.05 -14.99
C GLU A 59 7.13 11.03 -15.71
N GLY A 60 6.73 9.88 -16.26
CA GLY A 60 5.44 9.71 -16.92
C GLY A 60 4.25 9.94 -15.99
N VAL A 61 4.32 9.48 -14.74
CA VAL A 61 3.29 9.72 -13.72
C VAL A 61 3.21 11.21 -13.38
N GLU A 62 4.33 11.87 -13.14
CA GLU A 62 4.37 13.30 -12.82
C GLU A 62 3.80 14.15 -13.96
N ALA A 63 4.13 13.81 -15.20
CA ALA A 63 3.67 14.55 -16.38
C ALA A 63 2.18 14.33 -16.71
N SER A 64 1.62 13.17 -16.37
CA SER A 64 0.31 12.75 -16.88
C SER A 64 -0.79 12.62 -15.83
N GLU A 65 -0.46 12.48 -14.55
CA GLU A 65 -1.42 12.36 -13.46
C GLU A 65 -1.66 13.71 -12.76
N SER A 66 -2.90 13.91 -12.30
CA SER A 66 -3.27 15.13 -11.59
C SER A 66 -4.53 14.91 -10.75
N ARG A 67 -4.77 15.83 -9.81
CA ARG A 67 -5.99 15.82 -9.00
C ARG A 67 -7.25 15.89 -9.84
N GLN A 68 -7.29 16.80 -10.81
CA GLN A 68 -8.41 16.93 -11.73
C GLN A 68 -8.64 15.64 -12.54
N LYS A 69 -7.57 14.99 -13.01
CA LYS A 69 -7.67 13.70 -13.71
C LYS A 69 -8.23 12.61 -12.80
N MET A 70 -7.76 12.53 -11.55
CA MET A 70 -8.30 11.62 -10.55
C MET A 70 -9.78 11.89 -10.27
N LEU A 71 -10.16 13.15 -10.05
CA LEU A 71 -11.55 13.53 -9.79
C LEU A 71 -12.43 13.15 -10.99
N LYS A 72 -12.06 13.54 -12.21
CA LYS A 72 -12.77 13.16 -13.45
C LYS A 72 -12.90 11.64 -13.61
N LYS A 73 -11.89 10.86 -13.16
CA LYS A 73 -11.91 9.40 -13.21
C LYS A 73 -12.94 8.77 -12.28
N TRP A 74 -13.30 9.41 -11.17
CA TRP A 74 -14.16 8.81 -10.12
C TRP A 74 -15.49 9.53 -9.91
N THR A 75 -15.60 10.77 -10.34
CA THR A 75 -16.72 11.67 -10.05
C THR A 75 -17.28 12.29 -11.32
N GLU A 76 -18.40 12.96 -11.18
CA GLU A 76 -19.03 13.80 -12.19
C GLU A 76 -19.43 15.14 -11.57
N LEU A 77 -19.60 16.17 -12.41
CA LEU A 77 -20.11 17.47 -12.00
C LEU A 77 -21.63 17.44 -12.10
N ASP A 78 -22.32 17.73 -11.00
CA ASP A 78 -23.74 18.06 -10.95
C ASP A 78 -23.88 19.61 -10.89
N PRO A 79 -25.01 20.22 -11.29
CA PRO A 79 -25.15 21.69 -11.30
C PRO A 79 -24.82 22.37 -9.97
N ASN A 80 -24.96 21.66 -8.84
CA ASN A 80 -24.75 22.23 -7.50
C ASN A 80 -23.48 21.71 -6.79
N GLN A 81 -22.96 20.54 -7.15
CA GLN A 81 -21.79 19.93 -6.49
C GLN A 81 -21.19 18.76 -7.28
N ARG A 82 -19.95 18.39 -6.96
CA ARG A 82 -19.33 17.16 -7.47
C ARG A 82 -19.85 15.96 -6.69
N ARG A 83 -20.11 14.86 -7.39
CA ARG A 83 -20.57 13.59 -6.78
C ARG A 83 -19.88 12.39 -7.41
N PHE A 84 -19.87 11.25 -6.73
CA PHE A 84 -19.29 10.03 -7.30
C PHE A 84 -20.10 9.55 -8.50
N ASN A 85 -19.40 9.09 -9.54
CA ASN A 85 -20.03 8.55 -10.73
C ASN A 85 -20.34 7.05 -10.51
N LEU A 86 -21.56 6.75 -10.08
CA LEU A 86 -22.02 5.40 -9.76
C LEU A 86 -22.25 4.50 -11.01
N SER A 87 -22.14 5.03 -12.23
CA SER A 87 -22.10 4.17 -13.43
C SER A 87 -20.83 3.31 -13.49
N LYS A 88 -19.80 3.66 -12.72
CA LYS A 88 -18.56 2.88 -12.63
C LYS A 88 -18.83 1.65 -11.79
N VAL A 89 -18.66 0.47 -12.38
CA VAL A 89 -18.76 -0.85 -11.72
C VAL A 89 -17.91 -1.00 -10.44
N LYS A 90 -16.93 -0.12 -10.28
CA LYS A 90 -16.01 -0.03 -9.14
C LYS A 90 -16.57 0.76 -7.96
N LEU A 91 -17.73 1.38 -8.10
CA LEU A 91 -18.43 2.18 -7.09
C LEU A 91 -19.86 1.66 -6.89
N GLY A 92 -20.31 1.68 -5.65
CA GLY A 92 -21.67 1.31 -5.24
C GLY A 92 -22.32 2.40 -4.41
N LYS A 93 -23.65 2.39 -4.31
CA LYS A 93 -24.39 3.30 -3.42
C LYS A 93 -24.33 2.74 -1.99
N PRO A 94 -23.84 3.50 -0.99
CA PRO A 94 -23.94 3.08 0.40
C PRO A 94 -25.41 3.06 0.83
N THR A 95 -25.73 2.21 1.79
CA THR A 95 -27.00 2.26 2.52
C THR A 95 -27.12 3.58 3.29
N ALA A 96 -28.35 3.93 3.68
CA ALA A 96 -28.59 5.14 4.48
C ALA A 96 -27.86 5.09 5.84
N SER A 97 -27.79 3.90 6.46
CA SER A 97 -27.08 3.72 7.73
C SER A 97 -25.58 3.93 7.56
N GLU A 98 -24.94 3.29 6.58
CA GLU A 98 -23.50 3.45 6.33
C GLU A 98 -23.13 4.91 6.06
N ARG A 99 -23.96 5.61 5.27
CA ARG A 99 -23.78 7.05 5.01
C ARG A 99 -23.82 7.85 6.30
N GLN A 100 -24.86 7.65 7.11
CA GLN A 100 -25.03 8.37 8.37
C GLN A 100 -23.90 8.08 9.36
N ASP A 101 -23.45 6.82 9.45
CA ASP A 101 -22.35 6.41 10.33
C ASP A 101 -21.04 7.10 9.95
N ILE A 102 -20.72 7.16 8.65
CA ILE A 102 -19.52 7.84 8.16
C ILE A 102 -19.62 9.36 8.41
N GLU A 103 -20.77 9.98 8.11
CA GLU A 103 -21.00 11.41 8.33
C GLU A 103 -20.85 11.79 9.81
N ASN A 104 -21.41 10.98 10.72
CA ASN A 104 -21.29 11.17 12.17
C ASN A 104 -19.86 11.01 12.68
N ALA A 105 -19.06 10.15 12.05
CA ALA A 105 -17.69 9.86 12.47
C ALA A 105 -16.65 10.93 12.04
N ILE A 106 -17.00 11.86 11.15
CA ILE A 106 -16.06 12.87 10.60
C ILE A 106 -15.40 13.72 11.69
N ALA A 107 -16.18 14.18 12.67
CA ALA A 107 -15.66 15.04 13.73
C ALA A 107 -14.63 14.31 14.61
N ASP A 108 -14.84 13.02 14.87
CA ASP A 108 -13.90 12.20 15.64
C ASP A 108 -12.68 11.80 14.80
N TYR A 109 -12.88 11.49 13.52
CA TYR A 109 -11.77 11.28 12.57
C TYR A 109 -10.80 12.47 12.54
N GLN A 110 -11.31 13.71 12.46
CA GLN A 110 -10.44 14.91 12.45
C GLN A 110 -9.56 15.03 13.69
N LYS A 111 -9.98 14.48 14.84
CA LYS A 111 -9.17 14.45 16.07
C LYS A 111 -7.99 13.47 15.97
N THR A 112 -8.04 12.49 15.07
CA THR A 112 -6.99 11.48 14.85
C THR A 112 -5.85 11.96 13.94
N LEU A 113 -6.05 13.08 13.24
CA LEU A 113 -5.08 13.66 12.32
C LEU A 113 -3.93 14.33 13.07
N THR A 114 -2.70 14.03 12.65
CA THR A 114 -1.48 14.64 13.21
C THR A 114 -1.29 16.06 12.70
N LYS A 115 -1.58 16.32 11.43
CA LYS A 115 -1.54 17.66 10.85
C LYS A 115 -2.84 18.39 11.12
N LYS A 116 -2.73 19.64 11.59
CA LYS A 116 -3.86 20.57 11.68
C LYS A 116 -4.02 21.28 10.34
N PHE A 117 -5.19 21.12 9.75
CA PHE A 117 -5.61 21.76 8.52
C PHE A 117 -6.04 23.19 8.86
N LYS A 118 -5.36 24.20 8.30
CA LYS A 118 -5.67 25.64 8.50
C LYS A 118 -6.43 26.22 7.30
N TYR A 119 -7.29 25.40 6.68
CA TYR A 119 -8.03 25.78 5.49
C TYR A 119 -9.39 26.40 5.85
N ASP A 120 -10.18 26.73 4.83
CA ASP A 120 -11.56 27.18 5.00
C ASP A 120 -12.35 26.25 5.93
N LYS A 121 -13.29 26.82 6.69
CA LYS A 121 -14.14 26.06 7.62
C LYS A 121 -14.90 24.89 6.95
N ASN A 122 -15.05 24.93 5.63
CA ASN A 122 -15.71 23.90 4.84
C ASN A 122 -14.77 22.80 4.35
N TYR A 123 -13.45 22.82 4.61
CA TYR A 123 -12.49 21.85 4.07
C TYR A 123 -12.92 20.38 4.24
N PHE A 124 -13.46 20.01 5.41
CA PHE A 124 -13.94 18.65 5.66
C PHE A 124 -15.43 18.44 5.37
N ARG A 125 -16.08 19.38 4.67
CA ARG A 125 -17.49 19.25 4.29
C ARG A 125 -17.65 18.05 3.36
N VAL A 126 -18.46 17.09 3.79
CA VAL A 126 -18.83 15.92 3.00
C VAL A 126 -19.66 16.37 1.80
N LYS A 127 -19.19 16.05 0.60
CA LYS A 127 -19.94 16.27 -0.66
C LYS A 127 -20.70 15.01 -1.08
N ASP A 128 -20.03 13.86 -0.99
CA ASP A 128 -20.64 12.58 -1.36
C ASP A 128 -19.88 11.38 -0.77
N ILE A 129 -20.53 10.21 -0.73
CA ILE A 129 -19.98 8.94 -0.25
C ILE A 129 -20.40 7.83 -1.20
N ALA A 130 -19.45 6.99 -1.59
CA ALA A 130 -19.66 5.78 -2.39
C ALA A 130 -19.00 4.56 -1.74
N GLN A 131 -19.62 3.39 -1.84
CA GLN A 131 -18.93 2.13 -1.58
C GLN A 131 -17.86 1.90 -2.64
N ARG A 132 -16.69 1.40 -2.25
CA ARG A 132 -15.58 1.07 -3.15
C ARG A 132 -15.52 -0.45 -3.36
N LEU A 133 -16.21 -0.90 -4.40
CA LEU A 133 -16.35 -2.32 -4.75
C LEU A 133 -15.15 -2.86 -5.53
N LEU A 134 -14.93 -4.17 -5.61
CA LEU A 134 -13.88 -4.76 -6.47
C LEU A 134 -12.49 -4.13 -6.25
N ALA A 135 -12.09 -3.99 -4.99
CA ALA A 135 -10.86 -3.29 -4.61
C ALA A 135 -9.92 -4.18 -3.80
N GLY A 136 -8.73 -4.40 -4.33
CA GLY A 136 -7.70 -5.24 -3.73
C GLY A 136 -7.84 -6.69 -4.17
N THR A 137 -6.70 -7.35 -4.37
CA THR A 137 -6.62 -8.77 -4.75
C THR A 137 -6.73 -9.67 -3.52
N GLY A 138 -6.03 -9.34 -2.43
CA GLY A 138 -6.09 -10.06 -1.15
C GLY A 138 -7.07 -9.49 -0.12
N SER A 139 -7.85 -8.47 -0.47
CA SER A 139 -8.81 -7.81 0.43
C SER A 139 -10.19 -7.64 -0.19
N LEU A 140 -10.52 -8.48 -1.17
CA LEU A 140 -11.84 -8.46 -1.79
C LEU A 140 -12.88 -8.83 -0.72
N GLY A 141 -13.96 -8.05 -0.63
CA GLY A 141 -15.00 -8.23 0.40
C GLY A 141 -14.76 -7.46 1.70
N ILE A 142 -13.58 -6.87 1.91
CA ILE A 142 -13.37 -5.97 3.06
C ILE A 142 -14.14 -4.66 2.84
N PRO A 143 -14.99 -4.23 3.79
CA PRO A 143 -15.73 -2.98 3.68
C PRO A 143 -14.81 -1.78 3.39
N ARG A 144 -15.21 -1.00 2.39
CA ARG A 144 -14.41 0.11 1.89
C ARG A 144 -15.30 1.17 1.26
N TYR A 145 -15.01 2.43 1.53
CA TYR A 145 -15.76 3.57 1.04
C TYR A 145 -14.79 4.62 0.47
N TYR A 146 -15.26 5.34 -0.54
CA TYR A 146 -14.71 6.62 -0.92
C TYR A 146 -15.61 7.73 -0.37
N LEU A 147 -14.98 8.70 0.27
CA LEU A 147 -15.60 9.90 0.80
C LEU A 147 -15.05 11.09 0.02
N LEU A 148 -15.94 11.86 -0.61
CA LEU A 148 -15.60 13.10 -1.30
C LEU A 148 -15.81 14.26 -0.32
N ILE A 149 -14.76 15.04 -0.08
CA ILE A 149 -14.81 16.26 0.73
C ILE A 149 -14.39 17.48 -0.09
N GLU A 150 -14.78 18.66 0.38
CA GLU A 150 -14.28 19.94 -0.13
C GLU A 150 -12.75 20.00 -0.17
N GLY A 151 -12.22 20.76 -1.11
CA GLY A 151 -10.82 21.09 -1.21
C GLY A 151 -10.38 22.25 -0.31
N GLU A 152 -9.21 22.79 -0.62
CA GLU A 152 -8.63 23.96 0.06
C GLU A 152 -9.41 25.24 -0.24
N THR A 153 -10.03 25.28 -1.42
CA THR A 153 -10.85 26.35 -1.95
C THR A 153 -12.30 25.89 -2.13
N SER A 154 -13.18 26.79 -2.56
CA SER A 154 -14.55 26.44 -2.95
C SER A 154 -14.66 25.86 -4.37
N SER A 155 -13.52 25.63 -5.04
CA SER A 155 -13.50 25.02 -6.35
C SER A 155 -13.88 23.53 -6.24
N GLN A 156 -14.45 22.98 -7.30
CA GLN A 156 -14.68 21.54 -7.39
C GLN A 156 -13.47 20.79 -7.95
N ASP A 157 -12.40 21.49 -8.31
CA ASP A 157 -11.20 20.91 -8.93
C ASP A 157 -10.12 20.51 -7.93
N ASP A 158 -10.21 21.01 -6.69
CA ASP A 158 -9.29 20.70 -5.61
C ASP A 158 -9.91 19.81 -4.51
N ASP A 159 -11.13 19.31 -4.76
CA ASP A 159 -11.80 18.30 -3.95
C ASP A 159 -10.90 17.09 -3.65
N ARG A 160 -11.14 16.49 -2.49
CA ARG A 160 -10.35 15.35 -1.99
C ARG A 160 -11.21 14.09 -1.95
N ILE A 161 -10.61 12.98 -2.39
CA ILE A 161 -11.20 11.65 -2.23
C ILE A 161 -10.43 10.96 -1.11
N LEU A 162 -11.12 10.70 0.00
CA LEU A 162 -10.62 9.89 1.11
C LEU A 162 -11.02 8.42 0.91
N ASP A 163 -10.06 7.54 1.11
CA ASP A 163 -10.17 6.09 1.13
C ASP A 163 -10.38 5.61 2.58
N ILE A 164 -11.59 5.15 2.87
CA ILE A 164 -11.98 4.62 4.18
C ILE A 164 -12.01 3.11 4.05
N LYS A 165 -11.16 2.38 4.77
CA LYS A 165 -11.01 0.93 4.64
C LYS A 165 -11.02 0.25 6.00
N PHE A 166 -11.85 -0.77 6.16
CA PHE A 166 -11.91 -1.57 7.38
C PHE A 166 -10.55 -2.22 7.67
N GLN A 167 -10.15 -2.22 8.94
CA GLN A 167 -8.91 -2.82 9.41
C GLN A 167 -9.24 -3.93 10.41
N SER A 168 -8.89 -5.16 10.03
CA SER A 168 -8.92 -6.31 10.94
C SER A 168 -7.61 -6.41 11.71
N SER A 169 -7.60 -7.27 12.74
CA SER A 169 -6.37 -7.73 13.36
C SER A 169 -5.40 -8.30 12.32
N PRO A 170 -4.07 -8.17 12.52
CA PRO A 170 -3.08 -8.80 11.66
C PRO A 170 -3.31 -10.30 11.56
N THR A 171 -3.07 -10.89 10.39
CA THR A 171 -3.22 -12.34 10.16
C THR A 171 -2.40 -13.18 11.15
N ALA A 172 -1.24 -12.67 11.60
CA ALA A 172 -0.40 -13.35 12.57
C ALA A 172 -0.97 -13.34 14.02
N TYR A 173 -1.93 -12.46 14.33
CA TYR A 173 -2.41 -12.24 15.70
C TYR A 173 -2.95 -13.53 16.35
N ASP A 174 -3.67 -14.35 15.59
CA ASP A 174 -4.25 -15.60 16.09
C ASP A 174 -3.20 -16.68 16.38
N TYR A 175 -1.98 -16.52 15.86
CA TYR A 175 -0.85 -17.41 16.06
C TYR A 175 0.13 -16.93 17.12
N LEU A 176 -0.08 -15.73 17.68
CA LEU A 176 0.72 -15.20 18.78
C LEU A 176 0.41 -15.94 20.07
N SER A 177 1.43 -16.11 20.91
CA SER A 177 1.24 -16.54 22.30
C SER A 177 0.39 -15.54 23.07
N GLN A 178 -0.18 -15.97 24.20
CA GLN A 178 -0.95 -15.08 25.06
C GLN A 178 -0.15 -13.83 25.47
N GLN A 179 1.11 -13.99 25.85
CA GLN A 179 1.97 -12.88 26.27
C GLN A 179 2.22 -11.88 25.13
N GLU A 180 2.40 -12.37 23.90
CA GLU A 180 2.58 -11.53 22.72
C GLU A 180 1.30 -10.76 22.38
N ARG A 181 0.12 -11.39 22.50
CA ARG A 181 -1.16 -10.70 22.32
C ARG A 181 -1.39 -9.63 23.37
N GLU A 182 -1.12 -9.90 24.64
CA GLU A 182 -1.22 -8.90 25.72
C GLU A 182 -0.29 -7.71 25.48
N LYS A 183 0.93 -7.96 24.99
CA LYS A 183 1.87 -6.89 24.59
C LYS A 183 1.33 -6.09 23.40
N TYR A 184 0.79 -6.77 22.39
CA TYR A 184 0.19 -6.14 21.21
C TYR A 184 -1.00 -5.25 21.62
N ASP A 185 -1.95 -5.77 22.39
CA ASP A 185 -3.18 -5.05 22.79
C ASP A 185 -2.86 -3.85 23.68
N LYS A 186 -1.76 -3.90 24.44
CA LYS A 186 -1.25 -2.75 25.22
C LYS A 186 -0.69 -1.64 24.33
N ASN A 187 -0.10 -1.99 23.19
CA ASN A 187 0.53 -1.04 22.28
C ASN A 187 -0.45 -0.40 21.30
N PHE A 188 -1.55 -1.10 20.96
CA PHE A 188 -2.50 -0.66 19.95
C PHE A 188 -3.94 -0.68 20.48
N ASN A 189 -4.52 0.51 20.67
CA ASN A 189 -5.90 0.61 21.17
C ASN A 189 -6.94 0.12 20.16
N ASN A 190 -6.62 0.17 18.86
CA ASN A 190 -7.47 -0.32 17.78
C ASN A 190 -6.70 -0.48 16.46
N GLU A 191 -7.30 -1.24 15.53
CA GLU A 191 -6.71 -1.60 14.24
C GLU A 191 -6.55 -0.42 13.26
N GLY A 192 -7.43 0.58 13.34
CA GLY A 192 -7.32 1.81 12.54
C GLY A 192 -6.11 2.66 12.96
N GLN A 193 -5.93 2.84 14.28
CA GLN A 193 -4.77 3.52 14.86
C GLN A 193 -3.48 2.78 14.55
N ARG A 194 -3.45 1.45 14.72
CA ARG A 194 -2.29 0.62 14.37
C ARG A 194 -1.89 0.83 12.92
N HIS A 195 -2.85 0.77 11.99
CA HIS A 195 -2.59 1.01 10.58
C HIS A 195 -1.98 2.40 10.34
N ALA A 196 -2.56 3.45 10.92
CA ALA A 196 -2.05 4.81 10.77
C ALA A 196 -0.62 4.98 11.34
N LEU A 197 -0.32 4.33 12.46
CA LEU A 197 1.01 4.36 13.07
C LEU A 197 2.06 3.66 12.20
N ALA A 198 1.78 2.42 11.77
CA ALA A 198 2.67 1.68 10.88
C ALA A 198 2.91 2.41 9.55
N TYR A 199 1.88 3.03 8.98
CA TYR A 199 2.01 3.78 7.73
C TYR A 199 2.91 5.02 7.89
N ARG A 200 2.84 5.71 9.03
CA ARG A 200 3.75 6.83 9.35
C ARG A 200 5.19 6.34 9.52
N ALA A 201 5.38 5.21 10.19
CA ALA A 201 6.70 4.62 10.40
C ALA A 201 7.40 4.27 9.08
N LEU A 202 6.66 3.72 8.11
CA LEU A 202 7.23 3.22 6.86
C LEU A 202 7.48 4.31 5.80
N THR A 203 6.97 5.54 5.97
CA THR A 203 6.93 6.53 4.90
C THR A 203 7.49 7.89 5.31
N LYS A 204 8.35 8.48 4.45
CA LYS A 204 8.87 9.85 4.66
C LYS A 204 7.79 10.92 4.52
N HIS A 205 7.03 10.86 3.41
CA HIS A 205 5.99 11.84 3.09
C HIS A 205 4.61 11.23 3.30
N THR A 206 4.25 11.03 4.57
CA THR A 206 2.93 10.50 4.91
C THR A 206 1.83 11.48 4.53
N ASP A 207 0.72 10.95 4.03
CA ASP A 207 -0.47 11.74 3.74
C ASP A 207 -1.00 12.45 5.00
N ASN A 208 -1.30 13.73 4.86
CA ASN A 208 -1.81 14.57 5.95
C ASN A 208 -3.21 14.17 6.40
N HIS A 209 -3.98 13.49 5.54
CA HIS A 209 -5.30 12.95 5.86
C HIS A 209 -5.23 11.54 6.47
N LEU A 210 -4.04 11.02 6.73
CA LEU A 210 -3.90 9.72 7.37
C LEU A 210 -4.40 9.78 8.82
N GLY A 211 -5.49 9.07 9.07
CA GLY A 211 -6.10 8.90 10.39
C GLY A 211 -6.93 7.62 10.42
N TRP A 212 -7.90 7.60 11.33
CA TRP A 212 -8.84 6.48 11.44
C TRP A 212 -10.20 6.95 11.94
N MET A 213 -11.22 6.13 11.75
CA MET A 213 -12.55 6.34 12.29
C MET A 213 -13.13 5.04 12.83
N LYS A 214 -14.05 5.15 13.78
CA LYS A 214 -14.83 4.03 14.30
C LYS A 214 -16.23 4.09 13.68
N LEU A 215 -16.63 3.01 13.03
CA LEU A 215 -18.00 2.79 12.56
C LEU A 215 -18.65 1.68 13.42
N GLY A 216 -19.91 1.36 13.16
CA GLY A 216 -20.66 0.40 13.98
C GLY A 216 -20.04 -0.99 14.04
N ASP A 217 -19.36 -1.41 12.97
CA ASP A 217 -18.77 -2.74 12.80
C ASP A 217 -17.26 -2.80 13.11
N GLY A 218 -16.60 -1.68 13.41
CA GLY A 218 -15.21 -1.66 13.84
C GLY A 218 -14.44 -0.40 13.44
N TYR A 219 -13.14 -0.58 13.21
CA TYR A 219 -12.22 0.54 12.95
C TYR A 219 -11.74 0.55 11.51
N TYR A 220 -11.72 1.75 10.94
CA TYR A 220 -11.37 2.00 9.56
C TYR A 220 -10.18 2.93 9.49
N SER A 221 -9.18 2.58 8.67
CA SER A 221 -8.16 3.54 8.27
C SER A 221 -8.76 4.56 7.31
N VAL A 222 -8.34 5.81 7.43
CA VAL A 222 -8.71 6.89 6.51
C VAL A 222 -7.44 7.50 5.95
N ARG A 223 -7.38 7.69 4.63
CA ARG A 223 -6.30 8.41 3.95
C ARG A 223 -6.79 9.02 2.65
N GLU A 224 -6.16 10.07 2.17
CA GLU A 224 -6.36 10.57 0.81
C GLU A 224 -5.90 9.55 -0.22
N ARG A 225 -6.72 9.35 -1.24
CA ARG A 225 -6.27 8.72 -2.47
C ARG A 225 -5.28 9.67 -3.15
N SER A 226 -4.02 9.23 -3.30
CA SER A 226 -3.03 10.02 -4.05
C SER A 226 -3.56 10.32 -5.48
N PRO A 227 -3.57 11.59 -5.89
CA PRO A 227 -3.91 11.97 -7.27
C PRO A 227 -2.87 11.51 -8.30
N PHE A 228 -1.67 11.11 -7.85
CA PHE A 228 -0.59 10.55 -8.68
C PHE A 228 -0.50 9.02 -8.54
N LYS A 229 -1.55 8.35 -8.04
CA LYS A 229 -1.55 6.90 -7.89
C LYS A 229 -1.63 6.21 -9.26
N GLU A 230 -0.53 5.57 -9.66
CA GLU A 230 -0.46 4.70 -10.83
C GLU A 230 0.26 3.37 -10.52
N THR A 231 0.15 2.41 -11.43
CA THR A 231 0.75 1.07 -11.36
C THR A 231 1.88 0.97 -12.37
N PHE A 232 3.05 0.54 -11.91
CA PHE A 232 4.15 0.22 -12.81
C PHE A 232 3.77 -0.98 -13.69
N ASP A 233 3.97 -0.86 -15.01
CA ASP A 233 3.70 -1.96 -15.95
C ASP A 233 4.79 -3.03 -15.88
N ILE A 234 4.54 -4.06 -15.09
CA ILE A 234 5.45 -5.19 -14.92
C ILE A 234 5.66 -6.00 -16.21
N THR A 235 4.79 -5.85 -17.22
CA THR A 235 4.93 -6.58 -18.49
C THR A 235 6.11 -6.07 -19.33
N GLU A 236 6.67 -4.91 -19.00
CA GLU A 236 7.90 -4.40 -19.64
C GLU A 236 9.18 -5.11 -19.19
N LEU A 237 9.11 -5.95 -18.15
CA LEU A 237 10.25 -6.63 -17.52
C LEU A 237 10.57 -7.97 -18.18
N THR A 238 10.74 -7.96 -19.51
CA THR A 238 11.01 -9.15 -20.35
C THR A 238 12.48 -9.42 -20.60
N LYS A 239 13.39 -8.54 -20.13
CA LYS A 239 14.84 -8.69 -20.27
C LYS A 239 15.46 -8.71 -18.89
N GLU A 240 16.38 -9.64 -18.65
CA GLU A 240 17.10 -9.79 -17.39
C GLU A 240 17.61 -8.45 -16.84
N LYS A 241 18.35 -7.70 -17.66
CA LYS A 241 18.91 -6.39 -17.26
C LYS A 241 17.85 -5.42 -16.75
N ARG A 242 16.64 -5.41 -17.31
CA ARG A 242 15.54 -4.54 -16.85
C ARG A 242 14.95 -5.06 -15.54
N PHE A 243 14.74 -6.37 -15.46
CA PHE A 243 14.20 -7.03 -14.27
C PHE A 243 15.13 -6.85 -13.06
N VAL A 244 16.43 -7.10 -13.22
CA VAL A 244 17.47 -6.91 -12.19
C VAL A 244 17.51 -5.46 -11.71
N LYS A 245 17.59 -4.48 -12.63
CA LYS A 245 17.64 -3.05 -12.26
C LYS A 245 16.42 -2.58 -11.46
N LEU A 246 15.24 -3.12 -11.74
CA LEU A 246 14.04 -2.79 -10.97
C LEU A 246 14.03 -3.51 -9.62
N ALA A 247 14.48 -4.76 -9.60
CA ALA A 247 14.59 -5.56 -8.39
C ALA A 247 15.56 -4.92 -7.36
N GLU A 248 16.73 -4.44 -7.81
CA GLU A 248 17.66 -3.65 -6.99
C GLU A 248 16.95 -2.47 -6.29
N GLN A 249 16.30 -1.61 -7.07
CA GLN A 249 15.62 -0.42 -6.56
C GLN A 249 14.45 -0.77 -5.62
N TRP A 250 13.71 -1.84 -5.88
CA TRP A 250 12.71 -2.33 -4.95
C TRP A 250 13.32 -2.83 -3.62
N GLY A 251 14.52 -3.42 -3.66
CA GLY A 251 15.30 -3.78 -2.48
C GLY A 251 15.63 -2.53 -1.65
N GLN A 252 16.13 -1.47 -2.30
CA GLN A 252 16.44 -0.19 -1.65
C GLN A 252 15.20 0.47 -1.04
N VAL A 253 14.09 0.49 -1.78
CA VAL A 253 12.81 1.07 -1.30
C VAL A 253 12.32 0.33 -0.06
N LEU A 254 12.34 -1.02 -0.08
CA LEU A 254 11.89 -1.82 1.06
C LEU A 254 12.83 -1.67 2.26
N ALA A 255 14.15 -1.73 2.04
CA ALA A 255 15.15 -1.54 3.10
C ALA A 255 14.97 -0.18 3.77
N THR A 256 14.81 0.87 2.98
CA THR A 256 14.58 2.22 3.51
C THR A 256 13.27 2.32 4.29
N ALA A 257 12.19 1.67 3.84
CA ALA A 257 10.95 1.66 4.60
C ALA A 257 11.11 0.92 5.95
N HIS A 258 11.82 -0.20 5.96
CA HIS A 258 12.09 -0.96 7.19
C HIS A 258 13.01 -0.22 8.15
N ALA A 259 14.08 0.41 7.65
CA ALA A 259 15.00 1.21 8.47
C ALA A 259 14.28 2.40 9.12
N ARG A 260 13.38 3.09 8.41
CA ARG A 260 12.56 4.16 9.02
C ARG A 260 11.61 3.67 10.12
N ALA A 261 11.17 2.41 10.03
CA ALA A 261 10.13 1.86 10.90
C ALA A 261 10.71 1.10 12.10
N ASP A 262 11.72 1.67 12.74
CA ASP A 262 12.46 1.04 13.82
C ASP A 262 12.50 1.91 15.10
N LYS A 263 13.55 1.74 15.90
CA LYS A 263 13.77 2.47 17.15
C LYS A 263 13.68 3.99 17.01
N ASP A 264 14.12 4.56 15.89
CA ASP A 264 14.16 6.01 15.74
C ASP A 264 12.77 6.61 15.47
N PHE A 265 11.83 5.77 15.04
CA PHE A 265 10.42 6.14 14.95
C PHE A 265 9.72 6.08 16.32
N ASP A 266 9.79 4.94 17.00
CA ASP A 266 9.21 4.76 18.34
C ASP A 266 9.88 3.59 19.09
N ALA A 267 10.83 3.94 19.96
CA ALA A 267 11.57 2.98 20.79
C ALA A 267 10.70 2.18 21.78
N ALA A 268 9.47 2.64 22.10
CA ALA A 268 8.55 1.88 22.94
C ALA A 268 7.91 0.71 22.18
N LEU A 269 7.80 0.84 20.85
CA LEU A 269 7.28 -0.21 19.97
C LEU A 269 8.39 -1.12 19.45
N VAL A 270 9.48 -0.53 18.95
CA VAL A 270 10.62 -1.25 18.38
C VAL A 270 11.89 -0.83 19.14
N PRO A 271 12.37 -1.62 20.12
CA PRO A 271 13.45 -1.17 21.00
C PRO A 271 14.87 -1.34 20.41
N TYR A 272 14.99 -1.63 19.11
CA TYR A 272 16.25 -1.91 18.42
C TYR A 272 16.26 -1.26 17.03
N SER A 273 17.43 -0.93 16.50
CA SER A 273 17.53 -0.40 15.14
C SER A 273 17.59 -1.56 14.14
N ILE A 274 16.70 -1.56 13.15
CA ILE A 274 16.48 -2.71 12.25
C ILE A 274 17.66 -2.88 11.31
N ASP A 275 18.15 -1.78 10.76
CA ASP A 275 19.35 -1.68 9.92
C ASP A 275 20.56 -2.33 10.58
N LYS A 276 20.86 -1.98 11.85
CA LYS A 276 21.95 -2.57 12.61
C LYS A 276 21.76 -4.06 12.83
N GLN A 277 20.56 -4.49 13.23
CA GLN A 277 20.30 -5.91 13.50
C GLN A 277 20.42 -6.75 12.23
N VAL A 278 19.90 -6.26 11.10
CA VAL A 278 20.02 -6.95 9.82
C VAL A 278 21.48 -7.06 9.42
N ASP A 279 22.21 -5.94 9.39
CA ASP A 279 23.63 -5.90 9.00
C ASP A 279 24.49 -6.86 9.86
N GLU A 280 24.34 -6.83 11.20
CA GLU A 280 25.08 -7.70 12.11
C GLU A 280 24.76 -9.20 11.93
N LEU A 281 23.50 -9.54 11.63
CA LEU A 281 23.09 -10.93 11.42
C LEU A 281 23.53 -11.48 10.05
N THR A 282 23.72 -10.59 9.07
CA THR A 282 24.10 -10.95 7.71
C THR A 282 25.56 -10.70 7.38
N ASP A 283 26.36 -10.12 8.28
CA ASP A 283 27.79 -9.88 8.07
C ASP A 283 28.52 -11.17 7.67
N GLY A 284 29.22 -11.12 6.52
CA GLY A 284 29.87 -12.28 5.91
C GLY A 284 28.93 -13.37 5.37
N ARG A 285 27.62 -13.16 5.40
CA ARG A 285 26.56 -14.16 5.10
C ARG A 285 25.55 -13.70 4.04
N HIS A 286 25.89 -12.69 3.24
CA HIS A 286 25.02 -12.19 2.16
C HIS A 286 24.60 -13.32 1.21
N LYS A 287 25.52 -14.22 0.85
CA LYS A 287 25.24 -15.34 -0.05
C LYS A 287 24.16 -16.27 0.51
N GLU A 288 24.26 -16.65 1.77
CA GLU A 288 23.29 -17.50 2.48
C GLU A 288 21.94 -16.80 2.60
N PHE A 289 21.93 -15.50 2.90
CA PHE A 289 20.70 -14.71 2.95
C PHE A 289 19.99 -14.67 1.60
N ARG A 290 20.72 -14.38 0.51
CA ARG A 290 20.18 -14.39 -0.85
C ARG A 290 19.62 -15.76 -1.22
N GLN A 291 20.33 -16.83 -0.87
CA GLN A 291 19.85 -18.20 -1.06
C GLN A 291 18.53 -18.45 -0.31
N LEU A 292 18.43 -18.04 0.96
CA LEU A 292 17.21 -18.17 1.76
C LEU A 292 16.03 -17.41 1.14
N VAL A 293 16.23 -16.16 0.74
CA VAL A 293 15.17 -15.34 0.12
C VAL A 293 14.70 -15.97 -1.19
N ARG A 294 15.63 -16.46 -2.00
CA ARG A 294 15.32 -17.18 -3.24
C ARG A 294 14.52 -18.44 -3.00
N GLU A 295 14.90 -19.27 -2.03
CA GLU A 295 14.17 -20.49 -1.67
C GLU A 295 12.74 -20.15 -1.26
N VAL A 296 12.55 -19.21 -0.33
CA VAL A 296 11.21 -18.77 0.11
C VAL A 296 10.39 -18.22 -1.06
N ALA A 297 10.98 -17.34 -1.88
CA ALA A 297 10.27 -16.69 -2.98
C ALA A 297 9.82 -17.68 -4.06
N LEU A 298 10.68 -18.62 -4.45
CA LEU A 298 10.38 -19.61 -5.49
C LEU A 298 9.41 -20.68 -4.99
N THR A 299 9.63 -21.23 -3.79
CA THR A 299 8.72 -22.22 -3.20
C THR A 299 7.32 -21.64 -2.97
N TYR A 300 7.22 -20.39 -2.53
CA TYR A 300 5.92 -19.75 -2.37
C TYR A 300 5.26 -19.43 -3.71
N ALA A 301 6.02 -19.07 -4.75
CA ALA A 301 5.49 -18.91 -6.10
C ALA A 301 4.92 -20.24 -6.64
N ASP A 302 5.61 -21.37 -6.42
CA ASP A 302 5.09 -22.70 -6.77
C ASP A 302 3.79 -23.01 -6.05
N GLN A 303 3.69 -22.67 -4.77
CA GLN A 303 2.47 -22.88 -4.01
C GLN A 303 1.31 -22.05 -4.56
N VAL A 304 1.54 -20.77 -4.87
CA VAL A 304 0.52 -19.88 -5.45
C VAL A 304 0.01 -20.40 -6.80
N GLU A 305 0.90 -20.91 -7.66
CA GLU A 305 0.50 -21.48 -8.96
C GLU A 305 -0.32 -22.77 -8.78
N LYS A 306 0.06 -23.64 -7.84
CA LYS A 306 -0.71 -24.83 -7.48
C LYS A 306 -2.09 -24.47 -6.94
N ASP A 307 -2.14 -23.52 -6.01
CA ASP A 307 -3.40 -23.04 -5.41
C ASP A 307 -4.32 -22.44 -6.45
N TYR A 308 -3.76 -21.66 -7.39
CA TYR A 308 -4.52 -21.14 -8.53
C TYR A 308 -5.03 -22.25 -9.44
N GLY A 309 -4.23 -23.28 -9.70
CA GLY A 309 -4.67 -24.49 -10.42
C GLY A 309 -5.86 -25.17 -9.73
N TYR A 310 -5.78 -25.38 -8.41
CA TYR A 310 -6.89 -25.94 -7.63
C TYR A 310 -8.12 -25.04 -7.63
N PHE A 311 -7.93 -23.72 -7.53
CA PHE A 311 -9.02 -22.76 -7.65
C PHE A 311 -9.74 -22.90 -9.00
N LEU A 312 -9.01 -22.96 -10.11
CA LEU A 312 -9.59 -23.15 -11.44
C LEU A 312 -10.26 -24.51 -11.61
N GLU A 313 -9.76 -25.56 -10.96
CA GLU A 313 -10.37 -26.89 -11.02
C GLU A 313 -11.67 -26.96 -10.21
N LYS A 314 -11.66 -26.47 -8.96
CA LYS A 314 -12.74 -26.64 -7.98
C LYS A 314 -13.83 -25.57 -8.08
N LEU A 315 -13.49 -24.37 -8.53
CA LEU A 315 -14.40 -23.22 -8.58
C LEU A 315 -14.69 -22.75 -10.01
N LYS A 316 -14.64 -23.66 -11.01
CA LYS A 316 -15.17 -23.36 -12.35
C LYS A 316 -16.58 -22.78 -12.19
N PRO A 317 -16.85 -21.57 -12.70
CA PRO A 317 -18.21 -21.05 -12.70
C PRO A 317 -19.12 -22.05 -13.44
N ASN A 318 -20.26 -22.41 -12.84
CA ASN A 318 -21.27 -23.28 -13.46
C ASN A 318 -21.80 -22.73 -14.80
N SER A 319 -21.44 -21.50 -15.18
CA SER A 319 -21.78 -20.84 -16.43
C SER A 319 -20.77 -21.03 -17.57
N CYS A 320 -19.63 -21.71 -17.37
CA CYS A 320 -18.68 -21.96 -18.47
C CYS A 320 -19.07 -23.25 -19.23
N SER A 321 -19.98 -23.14 -20.20
CA SER A 321 -20.13 -24.14 -21.26
C SER A 321 -18.93 -24.06 -22.21
N SER A 322 -18.10 -25.11 -22.21
CA SER A 322 -17.08 -25.46 -23.20
C SER A 322 -16.44 -24.30 -23.99
N GLY A 323 -15.31 -23.79 -23.47
CA GLY A 323 -14.34 -23.01 -24.25
C GLY A 323 -14.36 -21.52 -23.91
N THR A 324 -13.28 -21.08 -23.24
CA THR A 324 -12.94 -19.70 -22.88
C THR A 324 -13.80 -19.05 -21.79
N CYS A 325 -13.18 -18.83 -20.62
CA CYS A 325 -13.63 -17.86 -19.63
C CYS A 325 -12.53 -16.78 -19.61
N ASP A 326 -12.80 -15.59 -20.16
CA ASP A 326 -11.92 -14.41 -20.04
C ASP A 326 -12.24 -13.62 -18.76
#